data_AF-A0A927SW00-F1
#
_entry.id   AF-A0A927SW00-F1
#
_cell.length_a   1.000
_cell.length_b   1.000
_cell.length_c   1.000
_cell.angle_alpha   90.00
_cell.angle_beta   90.00
_cell.angle_gamma   90.00
#
_symmetry.space_group_name_H-M   'P 1'
#
loop_
_entity.id
_entity.type
_entity.pdbx_description
1 polymer ?
#
loop_
_entity_poly.entity_id
_entity_poly.type
_entity_poly.pdbx_seq_one_letter_code
_entity_poly.pdbx_strand_id
1 'polypeptide(L)'
;MKKFLAYLLAAIMVLSMVGVASASELAGTYDITVWVAAEIVDLTKTQIEDFNKTNELGITINATVEAVSEAEAATNMVTDVEAGGDLFCFAQDQFARLVQAGALAKLGVKAGENVAAVNDPSVVAAGTVGDTLYAYPLTADNGYFMYYDKSVIPEEHIDSMEAIIADCEAAQKYFAFEQQTSAWYLASFFFATGCESTWETDAEGQFISVKDTFNSPEGLIAVKGMEKLVKSPFHLSSASGAEFSSNAAVVVTGMWDFENVKAILGDNMGVADLPSFEVDGQSYHLGSFSGCKLMGVKPQVDPVKAAVMHQLAQYLTGEKAQMERFEARSWGPTITTLQQSEAVQANPGLAALLAQSPYSVPQGQVHGSWWDIAKVIGDDVKAATDEAGLQKALDNYYDKISNLFKLDTSALLFVGAWNGWNNADDTDTYYFKNNTLTLDVPESDYMGGRIVNPGDWGTDKGFAQVTVGKELIKDLGADNPDNNIVFAEPGNYTITLNGADINIIKN
;
A
#
# COMPACT_ATOMS: atom_id res chain seq x y z
N MET A 1 -21.89 18.74 19.88
CA MET A 1 -23.03 18.99 18.97
C MET A 1 -22.73 18.73 17.49
N LYS A 2 -21.54 19.05 16.97
CA LYS A 2 -21.17 18.75 15.56
C LYS A 2 -21.00 17.24 15.25
N LYS A 3 -20.46 16.43 16.18
CA LYS A 3 -20.35 14.97 16.01
C LYS A 3 -21.70 14.24 16.02
N PHE A 4 -22.72 14.78 16.70
CA PHE A 4 -24.05 14.15 16.79
C PHE A 4 -24.88 14.31 15.51
N LEU A 5 -24.57 15.31 14.68
CA LEU A 5 -25.27 15.55 13.41
C LEU A 5 -24.73 14.63 12.30
N ALA A 6 -23.45 14.27 12.33
CA ALA A 6 -22.85 13.30 11.40
C ALA A 6 -23.41 11.88 11.58
N TYR A 7 -23.58 11.43 12.83
CA TYR A 7 -24.21 10.14 13.11
C TYR A 7 -25.73 10.12 12.79
N LEU A 8 -26.42 11.26 12.90
CA LEU A 8 -27.83 11.36 12.53
C LEU A 8 -28.03 11.34 10.99
N LEU A 9 -27.06 11.87 10.22
CA LEU A 9 -27.05 11.75 8.76
C LEU A 9 -26.75 10.32 8.27
N ALA A 10 -25.85 9.60 8.96
CA ALA A 10 -25.56 8.19 8.66
C ALA A 10 -26.74 7.25 8.99
N ALA A 11 -27.52 7.55 10.04
CA ALA A 11 -28.67 6.74 10.45
C ALA A 11 -29.92 6.97 9.58
N ILE A 12 -30.06 8.11 8.90
CA ILE A 12 -31.21 8.40 8.03
C ILE A 12 -31.03 7.82 6.62
N MET A 13 -29.81 7.50 6.19
CA MET A 13 -29.57 6.77 4.92
C MET A 13 -29.92 5.27 4.97
N VAL A 14 -30.21 4.70 6.14
CA VAL A 14 -30.58 3.28 6.29
C VAL A 14 -32.06 3.02 5.97
N LEU A 15 -32.85 4.06 5.68
CA LEU A 15 -34.26 3.96 5.30
C LEU A 15 -34.61 4.80 4.06
N SER A 16 -33.94 4.55 2.94
CA SER A 16 -34.59 4.76 1.65
C SER A 16 -34.30 3.57 0.75
N MET A 17 -35.35 2.79 0.55
CA MET A 17 -35.46 1.79 -0.49
C MET A 17 -34.77 2.28 -1.75
N VAL A 18 -33.80 1.52 -2.26
CA VAL A 18 -33.45 1.57 -3.68
C VAL A 18 -34.64 0.98 -4.42
N GLY A 19 -35.72 1.77 -4.52
CA GLY A 19 -36.61 1.66 -5.65
C GLY A 19 -35.73 1.82 -6.88
N VAL A 20 -35.94 0.95 -7.86
CA VAL A 20 -35.33 1.09 -9.17
C VAL A 20 -35.67 2.50 -9.64
N ALA A 21 -34.71 3.43 -9.54
CA ALA A 21 -34.87 4.75 -10.11
C ALA A 21 -35.24 4.50 -11.57
N SER A 22 -36.39 4.98 -11.98
CA SER A 22 -36.85 4.79 -13.35
C SER A 22 -35.84 5.44 -14.30
N ALA A 23 -35.71 4.94 -15.54
CA ALA A 23 -34.77 5.52 -16.51
C ALA A 23 -34.94 7.06 -16.68
N SER A 24 -36.15 7.58 -16.44
CA SER A 24 -36.43 9.03 -16.45
C SER A 24 -35.84 9.82 -15.28
N GLU A 25 -35.51 9.18 -14.15
CA GLU A 25 -34.98 9.85 -12.95
C GLU A 25 -33.45 9.96 -12.94
N LEU A 26 -32.76 9.18 -13.79
CA LEU A 26 -31.30 9.22 -13.93
C LEU A 26 -30.83 10.06 -15.15
N ALA A 27 -31.75 10.45 -16.03
CA ALA A 27 -31.43 11.22 -17.22
C ALA A 27 -30.92 12.61 -16.85
N GLY A 28 -29.77 13.02 -17.40
CA GLY A 28 -29.14 14.29 -17.07
C GLY A 28 -27.67 14.34 -17.47
N THR A 29 -27.09 15.54 -17.31
CA THR A 29 -25.65 15.75 -17.49
C THR A 29 -24.97 15.83 -16.13
N TYR A 30 -23.87 15.09 -15.97
CA TYR A 30 -23.13 15.00 -14.72
C TYR A 30 -21.66 15.35 -14.95
N ASP A 31 -21.20 16.41 -14.29
CA ASP A 31 -19.79 16.78 -14.23
C ASP A 31 -19.08 15.94 -13.15
N ILE A 32 -18.02 15.25 -13.55
CA ILE A 32 -17.29 14.33 -12.66
C ILE A 32 -15.78 14.42 -12.84
N THR A 33 -15.05 13.97 -11.84
CA THR A 33 -13.62 13.68 -11.94
C THR A 33 -13.37 12.18 -11.85
N VAL A 34 -12.50 11.65 -12.70
CA VAL A 34 -12.11 10.23 -12.72
C VAL A 34 -10.60 10.11 -12.61
N TRP A 35 -10.13 9.33 -11.65
CA TRP A 35 -8.71 9.07 -11.42
C TRP A 35 -8.32 7.67 -11.90
N VAL A 36 -7.38 7.63 -12.85
CA VAL A 36 -6.85 6.39 -13.43
C VAL A 36 -5.35 6.51 -13.66
N ALA A 37 -4.67 5.38 -13.86
CA ALA A 37 -3.28 5.38 -14.26
C ALA A 37 -3.07 6.18 -15.56
N ALA A 38 -1.92 6.84 -15.68
CA ALA A 38 -1.60 7.71 -16.82
C ALA A 38 -1.78 6.99 -18.17
N GLU A 39 -1.45 5.70 -18.19
CA GLU A 39 -1.47 4.79 -19.34
C GLU A 39 -2.88 4.56 -19.89
N ILE A 40 -3.93 4.75 -19.09
CA ILE A 40 -5.31 4.48 -19.49
C ILE A 40 -6.21 5.72 -19.45
N VAL A 41 -5.66 6.93 -19.29
CA VAL A 41 -6.43 8.19 -19.31
C VAL A 41 -7.24 8.32 -20.60
N ASP A 42 -6.61 8.17 -21.76
CA ASP A 42 -7.30 8.36 -23.05
C ASP A 42 -8.25 7.21 -23.40
N LEU A 43 -7.91 5.98 -22.98
CA LEU A 43 -8.82 4.85 -23.11
C LEU A 43 -10.07 5.06 -22.25
N THR A 44 -9.91 5.52 -21.01
CA THR A 44 -11.03 5.79 -20.10
C THR A 44 -11.94 6.89 -20.66
N LYS A 45 -11.39 7.95 -21.26
CA LYS A 45 -12.19 8.96 -21.98
C LYS A 45 -13.01 8.33 -23.10
N THR A 46 -12.40 7.47 -23.92
CA THR A 46 -13.08 6.76 -25.01
C THR A 46 -14.22 5.88 -24.47
N GLN A 47 -13.98 5.16 -23.37
CA GLN A 47 -14.99 4.33 -22.72
C GLN A 47 -16.16 5.16 -22.19
N ILE A 48 -15.90 6.33 -21.59
CA ILE A 48 -16.94 7.26 -21.12
C ILE A 48 -17.74 7.83 -22.30
N GLU A 49 -17.09 8.18 -23.41
CA GLU A 49 -17.79 8.62 -24.63
C GLU A 49 -18.71 7.53 -25.19
N ASP A 50 -18.27 6.28 -25.17
CA ASP A 50 -19.07 5.15 -25.60
C ASP A 50 -20.24 4.88 -24.65
N PHE A 51 -20.03 5.01 -23.35
CA PHE A 51 -21.11 4.97 -22.37
C PHE A 51 -22.16 6.04 -22.67
N ASN A 52 -21.75 7.29 -22.92
CA ASN A 52 -22.65 8.39 -23.27
C ASN A 52 -23.48 8.12 -24.54
N LYS A 53 -22.93 7.38 -25.51
CA LYS A 53 -23.64 7.03 -26.76
C LYS A 53 -24.58 5.84 -26.59
N THR A 54 -24.26 4.90 -25.70
CA THR A 54 -24.90 3.58 -25.66
C THR A 54 -25.86 3.39 -24.49
N ASN A 55 -25.75 4.18 -23.43
CA ASN A 55 -26.65 4.03 -22.29
C ASN A 55 -28.10 4.42 -22.67
N GLU A 56 -29.06 3.56 -22.30
CA GLU A 56 -30.49 3.79 -22.54
C GLU A 56 -31.15 4.63 -21.42
N LEU A 57 -30.36 5.09 -20.46
CA LEU A 57 -30.81 5.83 -19.26
C LEU A 57 -30.83 7.35 -19.47
N GLY A 58 -30.38 7.84 -20.64
CA GLY A 58 -30.29 9.28 -20.92
C GLY A 58 -29.24 10.01 -20.09
N ILE A 59 -28.26 9.28 -19.55
CA ILE A 59 -27.14 9.83 -18.78
C ILE A 59 -26.11 10.40 -19.77
N THR A 60 -25.62 11.59 -19.49
CA THR A 60 -24.45 12.19 -20.15
C THR A 60 -23.39 12.52 -19.11
N ILE A 61 -22.21 11.93 -19.24
CA ILE A 61 -21.07 12.16 -18.37
C ILE A 61 -20.13 13.17 -19.02
N ASN A 62 -19.87 14.28 -18.32
CA ASN A 62 -18.82 15.23 -18.66
C ASN A 62 -17.65 15.04 -17.67
N ALA A 63 -16.67 14.21 -18.04
CA ALA A 63 -15.60 13.79 -17.14
C ALA A 63 -14.29 14.56 -17.35
N THR A 64 -13.69 15.03 -16.26
CA THR A 64 -12.26 15.32 -16.18
C THR A 64 -11.54 14.03 -15.78
N VAL A 65 -10.77 13.44 -16.71
CA VAL A 65 -9.98 12.23 -16.43
C VAL A 65 -8.54 12.61 -16.15
N GLU A 66 -8.05 12.31 -14.95
CA GLU A 66 -6.74 12.71 -14.44
C GLU A 66 -5.86 11.50 -14.17
N ALA A 67 -4.55 11.68 -14.38
CA ALA A 67 -3.54 10.67 -14.09
C ALA A 67 -3.24 10.65 -12.59
N VAL A 68 -3.66 9.58 -11.91
CA VAL A 68 -3.30 9.25 -10.54
C VAL A 68 -3.01 7.76 -10.50
N SER A 69 -1.81 7.39 -10.09
CA SER A 69 -1.41 5.98 -10.04
C SER A 69 -2.24 5.22 -9.00
N GLU A 70 -2.45 3.92 -9.23
CA GLU A 70 -3.19 3.08 -8.29
C GLU A 70 -2.47 2.94 -6.93
N ALA A 71 -1.16 3.22 -6.90
CA ALA A 71 -0.34 3.25 -5.69
C ALA A 71 -0.54 4.55 -4.87
N GLU A 72 -0.86 5.67 -5.51
CA GLU A 72 -1.02 6.97 -4.84
C GLU A 72 -2.47 7.32 -4.52
N ALA A 73 -3.42 6.66 -5.19
CA ALA A 73 -4.84 6.97 -5.14
C ALA A 73 -5.39 7.07 -3.70
N ALA A 74 -5.12 6.09 -2.82
CA ALA A 74 -5.61 6.17 -1.45
C ALA A 74 -4.95 7.28 -0.65
N THR A 75 -3.65 7.53 -0.82
CA THR A 75 -2.96 8.63 -0.11
C THR A 75 -3.57 9.99 -0.48
N ASN A 76 -3.83 10.22 -1.75
CA ASN A 76 -4.49 11.44 -2.22
C ASN A 76 -5.93 11.52 -1.71
N MET A 77 -6.68 10.42 -1.80
CA MET A 77 -8.09 10.36 -1.39
C MET A 77 -8.29 10.61 0.10
N VAL A 78 -7.46 10.03 0.97
CA VAL A 78 -7.64 10.25 2.42
C VAL A 78 -7.15 11.61 2.91
N THR A 79 -6.36 12.32 2.11
CA THR A 79 -5.91 13.68 2.43
C THR A 79 -7.08 14.66 2.32
N ASP A 80 -7.87 14.55 1.26
CA ASP A 80 -9.09 15.31 1.06
C ASP A 80 -10.10 14.50 0.22
N VAL A 81 -11.01 13.82 0.91
CA VAL A 81 -12.04 13.00 0.26
C VAL A 81 -12.94 13.87 -0.62
N GLU A 82 -13.27 15.08 -0.18
CA GLU A 82 -14.17 15.96 -0.93
C GLU A 82 -13.56 16.36 -2.28
N ALA A 83 -12.26 16.67 -2.30
CA ALA A 83 -11.50 16.98 -3.52
C ALA A 83 -11.14 15.75 -4.37
N GLY A 84 -11.32 14.54 -3.84
CA GLY A 84 -10.99 13.31 -4.55
C GLY A 84 -11.83 13.05 -5.81
N GLY A 85 -11.35 12.15 -6.69
CA GLY A 85 -12.11 11.70 -7.86
C GLY A 85 -13.47 11.09 -7.48
N ASP A 86 -14.50 11.31 -8.27
CA ASP A 86 -15.82 10.66 -8.10
C ASP A 86 -15.71 9.14 -8.34
N LEU A 87 -14.86 8.75 -9.30
CA LEU A 87 -14.39 7.39 -9.53
C LEU A 87 -12.87 7.37 -9.48
N PHE A 88 -12.29 6.34 -8.88
CA PHE A 88 -10.83 6.24 -8.77
C PHE A 88 -10.36 4.79 -8.75
N CYS A 89 -9.23 4.52 -9.40
CA CYS A 89 -8.60 3.20 -9.40
C CYS A 89 -7.53 3.10 -8.30
N PHE A 90 -7.45 1.97 -7.61
CA PHE A 90 -6.49 1.74 -6.52
C PHE A 90 -6.10 0.27 -6.40
N ALA A 91 -4.94 -0.01 -5.80
CA ALA A 91 -4.49 -1.37 -5.50
C ALA A 91 -5.21 -1.95 -4.26
N GLN A 92 -5.50 -3.25 -4.25
CA GLN A 92 -6.38 -3.87 -3.24
C GLN A 92 -5.90 -3.75 -1.78
N ASP A 93 -4.60 -3.57 -1.52
CA ASP A 93 -4.05 -3.39 -0.18
C ASP A 93 -4.51 -2.08 0.48
N GLN A 94 -4.90 -1.10 -0.34
CA GLN A 94 -5.33 0.22 0.12
C GLN A 94 -6.81 0.23 0.54
N PHE A 95 -7.52 -0.85 0.27
CA PHE A 95 -8.97 -0.95 0.41
C PHE A 95 -9.45 -0.65 1.84
N ALA A 96 -8.87 -1.28 2.85
CA ALA A 96 -9.27 -1.09 4.25
C ALA A 96 -9.10 0.37 4.69
N ARG A 97 -7.98 1.01 4.32
CA ARG A 97 -7.73 2.44 4.61
C ARG A 97 -8.79 3.34 3.99
N LEU A 98 -9.19 3.06 2.76
CA LEU A 98 -10.24 3.81 2.05
C LEU A 98 -11.62 3.62 2.70
N VAL A 99 -11.95 2.40 3.14
CA VAL A 99 -13.17 2.13 3.91
C VAL A 99 -13.17 2.88 5.24
N GLN A 100 -12.07 2.83 6.00
CA GLN A 100 -11.92 3.55 7.26
C GLN A 100 -12.04 5.08 7.09
N ALA A 101 -11.48 5.62 6.00
CA ALA A 101 -11.59 7.04 5.67
C ALA A 101 -12.99 7.46 5.20
N GLY A 102 -13.92 6.52 5.02
CA GLY A 102 -15.24 6.79 4.46
C GLY A 102 -15.19 7.23 3.00
N ALA A 103 -14.15 6.85 2.26
CA ALA A 103 -13.91 7.27 0.89
C ALA A 103 -14.59 6.39 -0.17
N LEU A 104 -15.24 5.29 0.25
CA LEU A 104 -15.89 4.33 -0.64
C LEU A 104 -17.39 4.21 -0.36
N ALA A 105 -18.20 4.37 -1.40
CA ALA A 105 -19.61 4.08 -1.39
C ALA A 105 -19.87 2.57 -1.48
N LYS A 106 -20.78 2.07 -0.64
CA LYS A 106 -21.20 0.67 -0.66
C LYS A 106 -21.89 0.35 -1.98
N LEU A 107 -21.58 -0.81 -2.55
CA LEU A 107 -22.34 -1.32 -3.70
C LEU A 107 -23.73 -1.76 -3.23
N GLY A 108 -24.74 -1.47 -4.07
CA GLY A 108 -26.07 -2.03 -3.87
C GLY A 108 -26.09 -3.54 -4.12
N VAL A 109 -27.05 -4.24 -3.50
CA VAL A 109 -27.17 -5.72 -3.56
C VAL A 109 -27.03 -6.28 -4.97
N LYS A 110 -27.79 -5.76 -5.93
CA LYS A 110 -27.76 -6.25 -7.32
C LYS A 110 -26.42 -6.00 -8.03
N ALA A 111 -25.76 -4.89 -7.74
CA ALA A 111 -24.42 -4.62 -8.28
C ALA A 111 -23.42 -5.62 -7.70
N GLY A 112 -23.51 -5.92 -6.40
CA GLY A 112 -22.71 -6.95 -5.75
C GLY A 112 -22.95 -8.35 -6.31
N GLU A 113 -24.21 -8.74 -6.53
CA GLU A 113 -24.57 -10.02 -7.18
C GLU A 113 -23.98 -10.12 -8.58
N ASN A 114 -24.05 -9.06 -9.38
CA ASN A 114 -23.46 -9.02 -10.72
C ASN A 114 -21.94 -9.20 -10.68
N VAL A 115 -21.24 -8.50 -9.77
CA VAL A 115 -19.80 -8.64 -9.58
C VAL A 115 -19.46 -10.07 -9.17
N ALA A 116 -20.18 -10.65 -8.21
CA ALA A 116 -19.93 -12.00 -7.72
C ALA A 116 -20.24 -13.09 -8.76
N ALA A 117 -21.15 -12.85 -9.68
CA ALA A 117 -21.54 -13.83 -10.71
C ALA A 117 -20.48 -14.06 -11.79
N VAL A 118 -19.58 -13.10 -12.01
CA VAL A 118 -18.63 -13.12 -13.15
C VAL A 118 -17.16 -13.15 -12.76
N ASN A 119 -16.84 -12.93 -11.47
CA ASN A 119 -15.48 -12.92 -10.93
C ASN A 119 -15.24 -14.08 -9.97
N ASP A 120 -13.98 -14.49 -9.83
CA ASP A 120 -13.58 -15.47 -8.81
C ASP A 120 -13.81 -14.95 -7.38
N PRO A 121 -14.12 -15.82 -6.40
CA PRO A 121 -14.36 -15.41 -5.02
C PRO A 121 -13.21 -14.61 -4.38
N SER A 122 -11.96 -14.89 -4.74
CA SER A 122 -10.79 -14.16 -4.24
C SER A 122 -10.76 -12.70 -4.73
N VAL A 123 -11.17 -12.46 -5.98
CA VAL A 123 -11.29 -11.12 -6.57
C VAL A 123 -12.42 -10.35 -5.91
N VAL A 124 -13.56 -11.00 -5.65
CA VAL A 124 -14.69 -10.39 -4.93
C VAL A 124 -14.27 -10.01 -3.51
N ALA A 125 -13.53 -10.90 -2.83
CA ALA A 125 -13.04 -10.67 -1.48
C ALA A 125 -12.11 -9.44 -1.38
N ALA A 126 -11.34 -9.15 -2.44
CA ALA A 126 -10.43 -8.00 -2.47
C ALA A 126 -11.12 -6.64 -2.27
N GLY A 127 -12.39 -6.51 -2.65
CA GLY A 127 -13.19 -5.29 -2.49
C GLY A 127 -14.26 -5.35 -1.39
N THR A 128 -14.18 -6.34 -0.48
CA THR A 128 -15.24 -6.67 0.49
C THR A 128 -14.76 -6.53 1.94
N VAL A 129 -15.55 -5.86 2.79
CA VAL A 129 -15.40 -5.92 4.26
C VAL A 129 -16.65 -6.57 4.84
N GLY A 130 -16.47 -7.65 5.62
CA GLY A 130 -17.59 -8.47 6.11
C GLY A 130 -18.41 -9.01 4.93
N ASP A 131 -19.72 -8.71 4.92
CA ASP A 131 -20.63 -9.08 3.82
C ASP A 131 -20.88 -7.95 2.82
N THR A 132 -20.16 -6.83 2.92
CA THR A 132 -20.40 -5.62 2.11
C THR A 132 -19.28 -5.39 1.11
N LEU A 133 -19.65 -5.34 -0.17
CA LEU A 133 -18.76 -4.98 -1.28
C LEU A 133 -18.73 -3.45 -1.47
N TYR A 134 -17.55 -2.87 -1.64
CA TYR A 134 -17.32 -1.42 -1.70
C TYR A 134 -16.59 -0.96 -2.99
N ALA A 135 -16.01 -1.88 -3.74
CA ALA A 135 -15.30 -1.55 -4.97
C ALA A 135 -15.54 -2.60 -6.06
N TYR A 136 -15.42 -2.17 -7.32
CA TYR A 136 -15.56 -3.03 -8.48
C TYR A 136 -14.20 -3.57 -8.91
N PRO A 137 -14.03 -4.88 -9.12
CA PRO A 137 -12.81 -5.42 -9.71
C PRO A 137 -12.51 -4.84 -11.09
N LEU A 138 -11.26 -4.40 -11.30
CA LEU A 138 -10.83 -3.74 -12.54
C LEU A 138 -9.87 -4.62 -13.35
N THR A 139 -8.81 -5.12 -12.71
CA THR A 139 -7.81 -6.04 -13.28
C THR A 139 -7.38 -7.08 -12.23
N ALA A 140 -6.98 -8.27 -12.67
CA ALA A 140 -6.52 -9.38 -11.82
C ALA A 140 -5.05 -9.75 -12.14
N ASP A 141 -4.23 -8.74 -12.41
CA ASP A 141 -2.85 -8.85 -12.87
C ASP A 141 -1.87 -8.07 -11.98
N ASN A 142 -2.29 -7.66 -10.78
CA ASN A 142 -1.45 -6.92 -9.85
C ASN A 142 -0.51 -7.88 -9.11
N GLY A 143 0.48 -8.39 -9.86
CA GLY A 143 1.56 -9.23 -9.37
C GLY A 143 2.79 -9.05 -10.24
N TYR A 144 3.87 -9.74 -9.88
CA TYR A 144 5.14 -9.64 -10.58
C TYR A 144 5.75 -11.02 -10.87
N PHE A 145 6.55 -11.04 -11.93
CA PHE A 145 7.22 -12.21 -12.48
C PHE A 145 8.52 -11.75 -13.16
N MET A 146 9.24 -12.66 -13.83
CA MET A 146 10.54 -12.37 -14.43
C MET A 146 10.43 -12.11 -15.94
N TYR A 147 10.99 -10.98 -16.38
CA TYR A 147 11.36 -10.78 -17.79
C TYR A 147 12.86 -11.00 -17.96
N TYR A 148 13.27 -11.57 -19.10
CA TYR A 148 14.68 -11.78 -19.40
C TYR A 148 14.99 -11.63 -20.90
N ASP A 149 16.25 -11.29 -21.20
CA ASP A 149 16.78 -11.25 -22.57
C ASP A 149 17.27 -12.64 -22.97
N LYS A 150 16.53 -13.33 -23.84
CA LYS A 150 16.85 -14.69 -24.34
C LYS A 150 18.18 -14.77 -25.08
N SER A 151 18.77 -13.64 -25.50
CA SER A 151 20.11 -13.64 -26.08
C SER A 151 21.24 -13.70 -25.05
N VAL A 152 20.89 -13.56 -23.76
CA VAL A 152 21.82 -13.51 -22.63
C VAL A 152 21.57 -14.65 -21.65
N ILE A 153 20.32 -14.86 -21.25
CA ILE A 153 19.94 -15.88 -20.26
C ILE A 153 19.43 -17.12 -21.01
N PRO A 154 20.12 -18.28 -20.91
CA PRO A 154 19.67 -19.54 -21.47
C PRO A 154 18.39 -20.04 -20.79
N GLU A 155 17.52 -20.72 -21.54
CA GLU A 155 16.26 -21.24 -21.02
C GLU A 155 16.47 -22.27 -19.91
N GLU A 156 17.56 -23.04 -19.94
CA GLU A 156 17.91 -24.00 -18.89
C GLU A 156 18.37 -23.38 -17.56
N HIS A 157 18.64 -22.06 -17.53
CA HIS A 157 19.12 -21.36 -16.33
C HIS A 157 18.02 -20.56 -15.62
N ILE A 158 16.85 -20.35 -16.26
CA ILE A 158 15.82 -19.42 -15.76
C ILE A 158 15.21 -19.81 -14.41
N ASP A 159 15.35 -21.08 -14.01
CA ASP A 159 14.83 -21.57 -12.72
C ASP A 159 15.82 -21.34 -11.56
N SER A 160 17.07 -20.94 -11.81
CA SER A 160 18.12 -20.75 -10.79
C SER A 160 18.60 -19.31 -10.74
N MET A 161 18.35 -18.64 -9.61
CA MET A 161 18.80 -17.29 -9.36
C MET A 161 20.33 -17.18 -9.45
N GLU A 162 21.06 -18.16 -8.91
CA GLU A 162 22.52 -18.20 -8.98
C GLU A 162 23.04 -18.37 -10.41
N ALA A 163 22.40 -19.20 -11.24
CA ALA A 163 22.76 -19.34 -12.65
C ALA A 163 22.52 -18.05 -13.42
N ILE A 164 21.36 -17.41 -13.20
CA ILE A 164 21.03 -16.10 -13.79
C ILE A 164 22.05 -15.03 -13.38
N ILE A 165 22.43 -14.97 -12.10
CA ILE A 165 23.47 -14.04 -11.62
C ILE A 165 24.79 -14.30 -12.37
N ALA A 166 25.17 -15.57 -12.55
CA ALA A 166 26.39 -15.93 -13.27
C ALA A 166 26.34 -15.55 -14.77
N ASP A 167 25.18 -15.69 -15.43
CA ASP A 167 25.00 -15.26 -16.82
C ASP A 167 25.05 -13.73 -16.96
N CYS A 168 24.40 -13.01 -16.04
CA CYS A 168 24.48 -11.56 -15.93
C CYS A 168 25.95 -11.10 -15.74
N GLU A 169 26.69 -11.75 -14.85
CA GLU A 169 28.12 -11.54 -14.64
C GLU A 169 28.93 -11.78 -15.92
N ALA A 170 28.73 -12.91 -16.59
CA ALA A 170 29.45 -13.25 -17.82
C ALA A 170 29.16 -12.25 -18.96
N ALA A 171 27.92 -11.77 -19.05
CA ALA A 171 27.47 -10.79 -20.04
C ALA A 171 27.75 -9.34 -19.64
N GLN A 172 28.20 -9.09 -18.41
CA GLN A 172 28.35 -7.75 -17.82
C GLN A 172 27.05 -6.93 -17.87
N LYS A 173 25.92 -7.59 -17.59
CA LYS A 173 24.57 -7.02 -17.56
C LYS A 173 23.94 -7.17 -16.17
N TYR A 174 22.95 -6.35 -15.86
CA TYR A 174 22.31 -6.36 -14.55
C TYR A 174 21.16 -7.37 -14.44
N PHE A 175 21.05 -7.97 -13.25
CA PHE A 175 19.81 -8.53 -12.72
C PHE A 175 19.10 -7.42 -11.94
N ALA A 176 18.10 -6.79 -12.57
CA ALA A 176 17.24 -5.80 -11.92
C ALA A 176 16.13 -6.48 -11.11
N PHE A 177 16.19 -6.33 -9.79
CA PHE A 177 15.13 -6.76 -8.88
C PHE A 177 15.14 -5.83 -7.68
N GLU A 178 14.05 -5.11 -7.46
CA GLU A 178 13.95 -4.12 -6.38
C GLU A 178 14.01 -4.79 -5.00
N GLN A 179 14.99 -4.39 -4.17
CA GLN A 179 15.24 -5.00 -2.86
C GLN A 179 15.52 -3.97 -1.74
N GLN A 180 15.47 -2.66 -2.03
CA GLN A 180 15.87 -1.61 -1.08
C GLN A 180 14.74 -0.59 -0.80
N THR A 181 13.98 -0.22 -1.83
CA THR A 181 12.99 0.86 -1.76
C THR A 181 11.54 0.37 -1.77
N SER A 182 11.29 -0.92 -1.99
CA SER A 182 9.95 -1.49 -2.01
C SER A 182 9.85 -2.79 -1.23
N ALA A 183 9.07 -2.75 -0.14
CA ALA A 183 8.69 -3.92 0.63
C ALA A 183 7.90 -4.97 -0.18
N TRP A 184 7.22 -4.52 -1.24
CA TRP A 184 6.39 -5.37 -2.08
C TRP A 184 7.22 -6.41 -2.85
N TYR A 185 8.42 -6.03 -3.30
CA TYR A 185 9.36 -6.93 -3.98
C TYR A 185 10.26 -7.68 -3.02
N LEU A 186 10.75 -7.04 -1.95
CA LEU A 186 11.66 -7.71 -1.00
C LEU A 186 10.99 -8.87 -0.25
N ALA A 187 9.67 -8.80 -0.03
CA ALA A 187 8.90 -9.87 0.59
C ALA A 187 8.96 -11.19 -0.19
N SER A 188 9.34 -11.16 -1.47
CA SER A 188 9.50 -12.34 -2.34
C SER A 188 10.37 -13.44 -1.72
N PHE A 189 11.49 -13.06 -1.09
CA PHE A 189 12.38 -14.01 -0.42
C PHE A 189 11.74 -14.65 0.81
N PHE A 190 10.93 -13.89 1.56
CA PHE A 190 10.24 -14.36 2.76
C PHE A 190 9.11 -15.33 2.40
N PHE A 191 8.36 -15.04 1.33
CA PHE A 191 7.33 -15.95 0.84
C PHE A 191 7.92 -17.30 0.38
N ALA A 192 9.12 -17.29 -0.19
CA ALA A 192 9.82 -18.49 -0.61
C ALA A 192 10.09 -19.48 0.54
N THR A 193 10.27 -18.98 1.75
CA THR A 193 10.55 -19.79 2.95
C THR A 193 9.31 -20.04 3.80
N GLY A 194 8.13 -19.61 3.34
CA GLY A 194 6.87 -19.75 4.05
C GLY A 194 6.66 -18.74 5.18
N CYS A 195 7.47 -17.69 5.26
CA CYS A 195 7.19 -16.57 6.16
C CYS A 195 5.91 -15.84 5.74
N GLU A 196 5.22 -15.28 6.72
CA GLU A 196 3.97 -14.57 6.52
C GLU A 196 3.95 -13.26 7.31
N SER A 197 3.16 -12.30 6.80
CA SER A 197 2.79 -11.08 7.51
C SER A 197 1.30 -10.88 7.31
N THR A 198 0.50 -11.48 8.20
CA THR A 198 -0.97 -11.46 8.13
C THR A 198 -1.52 -10.47 9.14
N TRP A 199 -2.38 -9.56 8.67
CA TRP A 199 -2.89 -8.44 9.46
C TRP A 199 -4.37 -8.65 9.73
N GLU A 200 -4.79 -8.42 10.97
CA GLU A 200 -6.18 -8.56 11.39
C GLU A 200 -6.81 -7.18 11.57
N THR A 201 -8.05 -7.06 11.09
CA THR A 201 -8.89 -5.87 11.30
C THR A 201 -10.15 -6.21 12.10
N ASP A 202 -10.69 -5.24 12.84
CA ASP A 202 -12.05 -5.33 13.38
C ASP A 202 -13.13 -5.15 12.29
N ALA A 203 -14.41 -5.14 12.68
CA ALA A 203 -15.55 -5.03 11.77
C ALA A 203 -15.64 -3.64 11.10
N GLU A 204 -15.01 -2.64 11.69
CA GLU A 204 -14.90 -1.27 11.22
C GLU A 204 -13.65 -1.07 10.33
N GLY A 205 -12.85 -2.12 10.16
CA GLY A 205 -11.66 -2.16 9.34
C GLY A 205 -10.39 -1.67 10.06
N GLN A 206 -10.43 -1.34 11.34
CA GLN A 206 -9.25 -0.91 12.11
C GLN A 206 -8.28 -2.08 12.32
N PHE A 207 -6.99 -1.86 12.11
CA PHE A 207 -5.96 -2.89 12.36
C PHE A 207 -5.76 -3.11 13.85
N ILE A 208 -5.84 -4.37 14.31
CA ILE A 208 -5.78 -4.73 15.73
C ILE A 208 -4.58 -5.63 16.10
N SER A 209 -4.06 -6.39 15.13
CA SER A 209 -2.93 -7.31 15.34
C SER A 209 -2.24 -7.65 14.02
N VAL A 210 -1.00 -8.12 14.12
CA VAL A 210 -0.27 -8.77 13.02
C VAL A 210 0.31 -10.10 13.50
N LYS A 211 0.24 -11.11 12.65
CA LYS A 211 1.07 -12.31 12.71
C LYS A 211 2.20 -12.15 11.69
N ASP A 212 3.37 -11.76 12.17
CA ASP A 212 4.55 -11.53 11.35
C ASP A 212 5.67 -12.51 11.75
N THR A 213 6.16 -13.29 10.79
CA THR A 213 7.20 -14.31 11.00
C THR A 213 8.47 -14.00 10.22
N PHE A 214 8.71 -12.77 9.80
CA PHE A 214 9.92 -12.43 9.05
C PHE A 214 11.17 -12.53 9.94
N ASN A 215 11.06 -12.32 11.25
CA ASN A 215 12.12 -12.64 12.21
C ASN A 215 11.93 -14.04 12.82
N SER A 216 12.13 -15.07 11.98
CA SER A 216 12.10 -16.48 12.37
C SER A 216 13.32 -17.22 11.77
N PRO A 217 13.54 -18.50 12.10
CA PRO A 217 14.54 -19.33 11.40
C PRO A 217 14.33 -19.37 9.88
N GLU A 218 13.09 -19.44 9.41
CA GLU A 218 12.72 -19.37 7.99
C GLU A 218 13.00 -17.97 7.41
N GLY A 219 12.82 -16.92 8.20
CA GLY A 219 13.22 -15.56 7.84
C GLY A 219 14.73 -15.40 7.68
N LEU A 220 15.52 -16.08 8.52
CA LEU A 220 16.98 -16.12 8.38
C LEU A 220 17.40 -16.81 7.07
N ILE A 221 16.70 -17.88 6.67
CA ILE A 221 16.90 -18.53 5.38
C ILE A 221 16.57 -17.56 4.23
N ALA A 222 15.48 -16.81 4.34
CA ALA A 222 15.08 -15.83 3.33
C ALA A 222 16.16 -14.76 3.11
N VAL A 223 16.68 -14.16 4.19
CA VAL A 223 17.72 -13.13 4.06
C VAL A 223 19.09 -13.69 3.63
N LYS A 224 19.38 -14.97 3.89
CA LYS A 224 20.54 -15.66 3.28
C LYS A 224 20.40 -15.79 1.77
N GLY A 225 19.20 -16.10 1.27
CA GLY A 225 18.90 -16.10 -0.16
C GLY A 225 19.03 -14.70 -0.76
N MET A 226 18.41 -13.72 -0.11
CA MET A 226 18.45 -12.30 -0.50
C MET A 226 19.88 -11.76 -0.57
N GLU A 227 20.72 -12.11 0.41
CA GLU A 227 22.14 -11.72 0.49
C GLU A 227 22.89 -12.08 -0.80
N LYS A 228 22.65 -13.27 -1.38
CA LYS A 228 23.32 -13.71 -2.62
C LYS A 228 23.06 -12.76 -3.78
N LEU A 229 21.83 -12.27 -3.89
CA LEU A 229 21.46 -11.31 -4.92
C LEU A 229 22.04 -9.93 -4.61
N VAL A 230 21.74 -9.35 -3.43
CA VAL A 230 22.08 -7.94 -3.14
C VAL A 230 23.57 -7.68 -2.98
N LYS A 231 24.39 -8.73 -2.78
CA LYS A 231 25.86 -8.64 -2.79
C LYS A 231 26.49 -8.87 -4.17
N SER A 232 25.74 -9.36 -5.16
CA SER A 232 26.28 -9.44 -6.53
C SER A 232 26.55 -8.03 -7.04
N PRO A 233 27.73 -7.75 -7.63
CA PRO A 233 27.99 -6.46 -8.27
C PRO A 233 27.12 -6.22 -9.50
N PHE A 234 26.41 -7.24 -9.99
CA PHE A 234 25.47 -7.17 -11.11
C PHE A 234 24.01 -7.16 -10.66
N HIS A 235 23.73 -7.00 -9.37
CA HIS A 235 22.39 -6.65 -8.89
C HIS A 235 22.12 -5.16 -9.08
N LEU A 236 20.94 -4.84 -9.60
CA LEU A 236 20.39 -3.49 -9.67
C LEU A 236 19.07 -3.46 -8.89
N SER A 237 18.97 -2.62 -7.87
CA SER A 237 17.70 -2.40 -7.16
C SER A 237 16.80 -1.50 -8.02
N SER A 238 15.98 -2.13 -8.84
CA SER A 238 14.99 -1.51 -9.72
C SER A 238 13.97 -2.58 -10.14
N ALA A 239 12.74 -2.15 -10.40
CA ALA A 239 11.69 -2.99 -10.99
C ALA A 239 11.14 -2.34 -12.28
N SER A 240 11.92 -1.48 -12.93
CA SER A 240 11.51 -0.80 -14.15
C SER A 240 11.85 -1.62 -15.38
N GLY A 241 10.86 -1.93 -16.22
CA GLY A 241 11.11 -2.56 -17.52
C GLY A 241 12.05 -1.76 -18.44
N ALA A 242 12.21 -0.46 -18.19
CA ALA A 242 13.13 0.39 -18.94
C ALA A 242 14.61 0.03 -18.72
N GLU A 243 14.96 -0.73 -17.67
CA GLU A 243 16.36 -1.08 -17.38
C GLU A 243 17.00 -1.96 -18.46
N PHE A 244 16.20 -2.66 -19.28
CA PHE A 244 16.70 -3.35 -20.47
C PHE A 244 17.36 -2.40 -21.48
N SER A 245 16.93 -1.14 -21.55
CA SER A 245 17.58 -0.11 -22.38
C SER A 245 18.87 0.42 -21.76
N SER A 246 19.02 0.31 -20.44
CA SER A 246 20.19 0.79 -19.71
C SER A 246 21.33 -0.22 -19.76
N ASN A 247 21.13 -1.43 -19.20
CA ASN A 247 22.06 -2.57 -19.29
C ASN A 247 21.54 -3.85 -18.59
N ALA A 248 20.24 -4.00 -18.36
CA ALA A 248 19.70 -5.20 -17.69
C ALA A 248 19.59 -6.40 -18.66
N ALA A 249 19.81 -7.60 -18.14
CA ALA A 249 19.48 -8.87 -18.81
C ALA A 249 18.24 -9.52 -18.19
N VAL A 250 17.90 -9.16 -16.95
CA VAL A 250 16.72 -9.61 -16.23
C VAL A 250 16.09 -8.43 -15.51
N VAL A 251 14.76 -8.36 -15.53
CA VAL A 251 13.97 -7.41 -14.73
C VAL A 251 12.80 -8.16 -14.09
N VAL A 252 12.68 -8.10 -12.77
CA VAL A 252 11.48 -8.54 -12.05
C VAL A 252 10.49 -7.38 -11.93
N THR A 253 9.35 -7.49 -12.60
CA THR A 253 8.27 -6.48 -12.65
C THR A 253 6.96 -7.16 -13.06
N GLY A 254 5.89 -6.41 -13.32
CA GLY A 254 4.56 -6.93 -13.63
C GLY A 254 4.08 -6.64 -15.06
N MET A 255 2.77 -6.82 -15.27
CA MET A 255 2.14 -6.62 -16.58
C MET A 255 2.13 -5.16 -17.04
N TRP A 256 2.24 -4.19 -16.13
CA TRP A 256 2.30 -2.77 -16.48
C TRP A 256 3.52 -2.42 -17.36
N ASP A 257 4.60 -3.23 -17.31
CA ASP A 257 5.80 -3.05 -18.13
C ASP A 257 5.81 -3.88 -19.42
N PHE A 258 4.81 -4.74 -19.65
CA PHE A 258 4.83 -5.74 -20.72
C PHE A 258 5.08 -5.14 -22.11
N GLU A 259 4.30 -4.13 -22.51
CA GLU A 259 4.45 -3.50 -23.83
C GLU A 259 5.79 -2.75 -23.97
N ASN A 260 6.29 -2.18 -22.88
CA ASN A 260 7.58 -1.48 -22.86
C ASN A 260 8.74 -2.47 -23.04
N VAL A 261 8.77 -3.56 -22.27
CA VAL A 261 9.78 -4.60 -22.38
C VAL A 261 9.74 -5.26 -23.76
N LYS A 262 8.54 -5.55 -24.28
CA LYS A 262 8.36 -6.09 -25.63
C LYS A 262 8.89 -5.16 -26.71
N ALA A 263 8.70 -3.85 -26.56
CA ALA A 263 9.24 -2.87 -27.49
C ALA A 263 10.78 -2.80 -27.46
N ILE A 264 11.40 -3.00 -26.30
CA ILE A 264 12.86 -2.96 -26.11
C ILE A 264 13.52 -4.26 -26.62
N LEU A 265 13.01 -5.42 -26.20
CA LEU A 265 13.64 -6.72 -26.46
C LEU A 265 13.14 -7.39 -27.75
N GLY A 266 11.94 -7.06 -28.23
CA GLY A 266 11.32 -7.69 -29.40
C GLY A 266 11.26 -9.22 -29.25
N ASP A 267 11.74 -9.93 -30.26
CA ASP A 267 11.76 -11.39 -30.29
C ASP A 267 12.65 -12.01 -29.20
N ASN A 268 13.59 -11.24 -28.62
CA ASN A 268 14.43 -11.70 -27.52
C ASN A 268 13.73 -11.62 -26.16
N MET A 269 12.50 -11.08 -26.07
CA MET A 269 11.76 -11.07 -24.81
C MET A 269 11.45 -12.51 -24.37
N GLY A 270 11.99 -12.88 -23.22
CA GLY A 270 11.60 -14.03 -22.43
C GLY A 270 10.79 -13.59 -21.22
N VAL A 271 9.86 -14.45 -20.80
CA VAL A 271 9.11 -14.30 -19.55
C VAL A 271 9.02 -15.65 -18.86
N ALA A 272 9.08 -15.64 -17.54
CA ALA A 272 8.94 -16.80 -16.68
C ALA A 272 8.37 -16.38 -15.33
N ASP A 273 7.88 -17.33 -14.53
CA ASP A 273 7.75 -17.15 -13.10
C ASP A 273 9.12 -16.87 -12.44
N LEU A 274 9.13 -16.56 -11.15
CA LEU A 274 10.35 -16.15 -10.48
C LEU A 274 11.31 -17.34 -10.27
N PRO A 275 12.64 -17.13 -10.33
CA PRO A 275 13.58 -18.23 -10.13
C PRO A 275 13.58 -18.72 -8.68
N SER A 276 14.22 -19.87 -8.46
CA SER A 276 14.54 -20.37 -7.12
C SER A 276 15.95 -19.95 -6.68
N PHE A 277 16.16 -19.85 -5.36
CA PHE A 277 17.49 -19.72 -4.76
C PHE A 277 17.80 -20.91 -3.86
N GLU A 278 19.08 -21.21 -3.65
CA GLU A 278 19.49 -22.31 -2.77
C GLU A 278 20.03 -21.83 -1.42
N VAL A 279 19.63 -22.43 -0.30
CA VAL A 279 20.28 -22.22 1.01
C VAL A 279 20.44 -23.57 1.68
N ASP A 280 21.63 -23.85 2.20
CA ASP A 280 21.94 -25.09 2.94
C ASP A 280 21.55 -26.39 2.18
N GLY A 281 21.68 -26.38 0.85
CA GLY A 281 21.37 -27.52 -0.02
C GLY A 281 19.87 -27.75 -0.28
N GLN A 282 19.02 -26.78 0.06
CA GLN A 282 17.60 -26.76 -0.27
C GLN A 282 17.27 -25.61 -1.22
N SER A 283 16.36 -25.86 -2.16
CA SER A 283 15.89 -24.88 -3.14
C SER A 283 14.58 -24.25 -2.68
N TYR A 284 14.48 -22.93 -2.79
CA TYR A 284 13.32 -22.13 -2.40
C TYR A 284 12.87 -21.29 -3.59
N HIS A 285 11.67 -21.54 -4.08
CA HIS A 285 11.09 -20.78 -5.19
C HIS A 285 10.67 -19.41 -4.70
N LEU A 286 11.15 -18.34 -5.35
CA LEU A 286 10.77 -16.98 -4.98
C LEU A 286 9.25 -16.82 -5.04
N GLY A 287 8.67 -16.29 -3.97
CA GLY A 287 7.26 -15.97 -3.93
C GLY A 287 6.99 -14.57 -4.48
N SER A 288 5.72 -14.21 -4.62
CA SER A 288 5.34 -12.85 -5.01
C SER A 288 4.05 -12.41 -4.34
N PHE A 289 3.77 -11.12 -4.34
CA PHE A 289 2.38 -10.70 -4.12
C PHE A 289 1.55 -10.95 -5.37
N SER A 290 0.30 -11.36 -5.17
CA SER A 290 -0.73 -11.38 -6.20
C SER A 290 -1.92 -10.53 -5.78
N GLY A 291 -2.65 -9.96 -6.72
CA GLY A 291 -3.77 -9.11 -6.36
C GLY A 291 -4.53 -8.52 -7.52
N CYS A 292 -5.46 -7.65 -7.15
CA CYS A 292 -6.34 -6.95 -8.07
C CYS A 292 -6.13 -5.44 -7.97
N LYS A 293 -6.40 -4.76 -9.07
CA LYS A 293 -6.73 -3.33 -9.06
C LYS A 293 -8.24 -3.19 -9.00
N LEU A 294 -8.73 -2.22 -8.26
CA LEU A 294 -10.14 -1.99 -7.98
C LEU A 294 -10.54 -0.58 -8.41
N MET A 295 -11.82 -0.40 -8.74
CA MET A 295 -12.43 0.90 -8.98
C MET A 295 -13.40 1.24 -7.84
N GLY A 296 -13.10 2.32 -7.13
CA GLY A 296 -13.91 2.88 -6.06
C GLY A 296 -14.88 3.93 -6.57
N VAL A 297 -16.02 4.05 -5.88
CA VAL A 297 -16.97 5.15 -6.04
C VAL A 297 -16.90 6.01 -4.79
N LYS A 298 -16.58 7.30 -4.92
CA LYS A 298 -16.64 8.23 -3.79
C LYS A 298 -18.09 8.44 -3.34
N PRO A 299 -18.41 8.42 -2.02
CA PRO A 299 -19.74 8.75 -1.53
C PRO A 299 -20.24 10.11 -2.05
N GLN A 300 -21.49 10.12 -2.53
CA GLN A 300 -22.11 11.31 -3.10
C GLN A 300 -23.23 11.81 -2.16
N VAL A 301 -23.33 13.13 -2.02
CA VAL A 301 -24.44 13.75 -1.27
C VAL A 301 -25.76 13.61 -2.03
N ASP A 302 -25.72 13.71 -3.36
CA ASP A 302 -26.88 13.51 -4.22
C ASP A 302 -27.06 12.01 -4.53
N PRO A 303 -28.17 11.39 -4.09
CA PRO A 303 -28.44 9.97 -4.35
C PRO A 303 -28.61 9.65 -5.85
N VAL A 304 -29.03 10.60 -6.67
CA VAL A 304 -29.10 10.41 -8.14
C VAL A 304 -27.70 10.34 -8.72
N LYS A 305 -26.83 11.29 -8.37
CA LYS A 305 -25.41 11.24 -8.77
C LYS A 305 -24.74 9.96 -8.26
N ALA A 306 -25.03 9.51 -7.04
CA ALA A 306 -24.54 8.23 -6.51
C ALA A 306 -24.91 7.06 -7.42
N ALA A 307 -26.19 6.95 -7.79
CA ALA A 307 -26.67 5.88 -8.67
C ALA A 307 -25.98 5.93 -10.04
N VAL A 308 -25.83 7.12 -10.62
CA VAL A 308 -25.12 7.35 -11.90
C VAL A 308 -23.65 6.91 -11.79
N MET A 309 -22.96 7.21 -10.69
CA MET A 309 -21.56 6.80 -10.51
C MET A 309 -21.42 5.27 -10.44
N HIS A 310 -22.35 4.57 -9.77
CA HIS A 310 -22.34 3.11 -9.79
C HIS A 310 -22.68 2.52 -11.17
N GLN A 311 -23.52 3.18 -11.98
CA GLN A 311 -23.77 2.75 -13.37
C GLN A 311 -22.51 2.89 -14.23
N LEU A 312 -21.83 4.02 -14.12
CA LEU A 312 -20.58 4.25 -14.85
C LEU A 312 -19.48 3.30 -14.39
N ALA A 313 -19.32 3.08 -13.08
CA ALA A 313 -18.33 2.14 -12.55
C ALA A 313 -18.59 0.69 -13.03
N GLN A 314 -19.86 0.25 -13.07
CA GLN A 314 -20.22 -1.06 -13.65
C GLN A 314 -19.87 -1.15 -15.13
N TYR A 315 -20.13 -0.10 -15.90
CA TYR A 315 -19.76 -0.09 -17.32
C TYR A 315 -18.23 -0.13 -17.50
N LEU A 316 -17.51 0.73 -16.79
CA LEU A 316 -16.06 0.84 -16.87
C LEU A 316 -15.34 -0.40 -16.34
N THR A 317 -16.01 -1.26 -15.55
CA THR A 317 -15.47 -2.55 -15.07
C THR A 317 -16.09 -3.77 -15.77
N GLY A 318 -16.99 -3.57 -16.73
CA GLY A 318 -17.64 -4.65 -17.48
C GLY A 318 -16.78 -5.28 -18.57
N GLU A 319 -17.31 -6.34 -19.20
CA GLU A 319 -16.57 -7.18 -20.15
C GLU A 319 -15.88 -6.38 -21.28
N LYS A 320 -16.63 -5.50 -21.96
CA LYS A 320 -16.10 -4.68 -23.05
C LYS A 320 -14.92 -3.83 -22.58
N ALA A 321 -15.08 -3.12 -21.47
CA ALA A 321 -14.07 -2.21 -20.96
C ALA A 321 -12.80 -2.95 -20.47
N GLN A 322 -12.97 -4.15 -19.89
CA GLN A 322 -11.83 -5.00 -19.50
C GLN A 322 -11.09 -5.54 -20.73
N MET A 323 -11.79 -5.97 -21.78
CA MET A 323 -11.14 -6.42 -23.01
C MET A 323 -10.42 -5.30 -23.74
N GLU A 324 -11.00 -4.10 -23.82
CA GLU A 324 -10.29 -2.94 -24.40
C GLU A 324 -9.03 -2.59 -23.61
N ARG A 325 -9.05 -2.73 -22.27
CA ARG A 325 -7.85 -2.57 -21.43
C ARG A 325 -6.82 -3.66 -21.70
N PHE A 326 -7.24 -4.92 -21.85
CA PHE A 326 -6.36 -6.01 -22.25
C PHE A 326 -5.73 -5.75 -23.63
N GLU A 327 -6.52 -5.36 -24.63
CA GLU A 327 -6.04 -5.10 -25.98
C GLU A 327 -5.07 -3.92 -26.04
N ALA A 328 -5.29 -2.88 -25.23
CA ALA A 328 -4.46 -1.69 -25.22
C ALA A 328 -3.17 -1.85 -24.40
N ARG A 329 -3.20 -2.64 -23.32
CA ARG A 329 -2.14 -2.67 -22.30
C ARG A 329 -1.69 -4.05 -21.86
N SER A 330 -2.26 -5.11 -22.42
CA SER A 330 -2.08 -6.50 -21.98
C SER A 330 -2.54 -6.75 -20.53
N TRP A 331 -3.33 -5.85 -19.93
CA TRP A 331 -3.78 -5.99 -18.55
C TRP A 331 -4.81 -7.12 -18.39
N GLY A 332 -4.57 -7.99 -17.42
CA GLY A 332 -5.36 -9.20 -17.18
C GLY A 332 -6.77 -8.89 -16.65
N PRO A 333 -7.84 -9.39 -17.31
CA PRO A 333 -9.20 -9.18 -16.85
C PRO A 333 -9.50 -9.96 -15.55
N THR A 334 -10.43 -9.44 -14.77
CA THR A 334 -10.95 -10.13 -13.56
C THR A 334 -12.08 -11.09 -13.90
N ILE A 335 -12.79 -10.83 -15.01
CA ILE A 335 -13.95 -11.62 -15.42
C ILE A 335 -13.49 -12.98 -15.92
N THR A 336 -13.97 -14.03 -15.28
CA THR A 336 -13.55 -15.43 -15.49
C THR A 336 -13.72 -15.88 -16.94
N THR A 337 -14.80 -15.49 -17.62
CA THR A 337 -15.03 -15.82 -19.03
C THR A 337 -14.02 -15.17 -19.97
N LEU A 338 -13.57 -13.94 -19.67
CA LEU A 338 -12.54 -13.25 -20.44
C LEU A 338 -11.16 -13.87 -20.23
N GLN A 339 -10.87 -14.30 -19.00
CA GLN A 339 -9.64 -15.03 -18.69
C GLN A 339 -9.50 -16.31 -19.53
N GLN A 340 -10.61 -16.97 -19.87
CA GLN A 340 -10.62 -18.16 -20.72
C GLN A 340 -10.53 -17.87 -22.23
N SER A 341 -10.47 -16.60 -22.64
CA SER A 341 -10.32 -16.27 -24.06
C SER A 341 -8.94 -16.68 -24.58
N GLU A 342 -8.88 -17.07 -25.85
CA GLU A 342 -7.63 -17.50 -26.49
C GLU A 342 -6.55 -16.42 -26.44
N ALA A 343 -6.92 -15.16 -26.65
CA ALA A 343 -5.98 -14.05 -26.61
C ALA A 343 -5.36 -13.84 -25.22
N VAL A 344 -6.17 -13.95 -24.16
CA VAL A 344 -5.71 -13.81 -22.77
C VAL A 344 -4.83 -14.99 -22.37
N GLN A 345 -5.25 -16.23 -22.68
CA GLN A 345 -4.47 -17.44 -22.40
C GLN A 345 -3.13 -17.49 -23.18
N ALA A 346 -3.10 -16.92 -24.38
CA ALA A 346 -1.89 -16.85 -25.20
C ALA A 346 -0.94 -15.71 -24.81
N ASN A 347 -1.34 -14.81 -23.88
CA ASN A 347 -0.46 -13.73 -23.45
C ASN A 347 0.65 -14.30 -22.55
N PRO A 348 1.94 -14.17 -22.94
CA PRO A 348 3.02 -14.83 -22.24
C PRO A 348 3.24 -14.26 -20.83
N GLY A 349 2.99 -12.97 -20.59
CA GLY A 349 3.11 -12.37 -19.26
C GLY A 349 2.01 -12.84 -18.31
N LEU A 350 0.78 -12.99 -18.79
CA LEU A 350 -0.32 -13.56 -18.00
C LEU A 350 -0.10 -15.06 -17.73
N ALA A 351 0.49 -15.79 -18.67
CA ALA A 351 0.91 -17.18 -18.44
C ALA A 351 1.99 -17.28 -17.35
N ALA A 352 2.97 -16.36 -17.33
CA ALA A 352 3.98 -16.28 -16.28
C ALA A 352 3.37 -15.94 -14.91
N LEU A 353 2.42 -14.99 -14.84
CA LEU A 353 1.66 -14.72 -13.62
C LEU A 353 0.89 -15.94 -13.12
N LEU A 354 0.27 -16.70 -14.03
CA LEU A 354 -0.44 -17.93 -13.69
C LEU A 354 0.52 -19.00 -13.16
N ALA A 355 1.70 -19.15 -13.76
CA ALA A 355 2.75 -20.05 -13.29
C ALA A 355 3.29 -19.66 -11.91
N GLN A 356 3.41 -18.36 -11.64
CA GLN A 356 3.82 -17.81 -10.35
C GLN A 356 2.75 -17.95 -9.26
N SER A 357 1.47 -18.06 -9.63
CA SER A 357 0.34 -18.06 -8.69
C SER A 357 0.45 -19.05 -7.51
N PRO A 358 0.94 -20.30 -7.66
CA PRO A 358 1.11 -21.24 -6.54
C PRO A 358 2.13 -20.79 -5.49
N TYR A 359 3.04 -19.89 -5.85
CA TYR A 359 4.06 -19.30 -4.97
C TYR A 359 3.69 -17.88 -4.52
N SER A 360 2.52 -17.40 -4.93
CA SER A 360 2.07 -16.05 -4.60
C SER A 360 1.30 -16.00 -3.29
N VAL A 361 1.45 -14.89 -2.58
CA VAL A 361 0.63 -14.51 -1.42
C VAL A 361 -0.34 -13.42 -1.89
N PRO A 362 -1.66 -13.61 -1.78
CA PRO A 362 -2.61 -12.55 -2.06
C PRO A 362 -2.29 -11.32 -1.22
N GLN A 363 -2.22 -10.16 -1.85
CA GLN A 363 -1.91 -8.90 -1.20
C GLN A 363 -3.09 -8.54 -0.29
N GLY A 364 -2.98 -8.92 0.98
CA GLY A 364 -4.02 -8.69 1.98
C GLY A 364 -4.17 -7.21 2.34
N GLN A 365 -5.09 -6.94 3.26
CA GLN A 365 -5.16 -5.63 3.90
C GLN A 365 -3.92 -5.50 4.78
N VAL A 366 -2.98 -4.65 4.40
CA VAL A 366 -1.71 -4.46 5.12
C VAL A 366 -1.70 -3.07 5.73
N HIS A 367 -1.26 -2.93 6.97
CA HIS A 367 -1.15 -1.62 7.59
C HIS A 367 -0.16 -0.76 6.79
N GLY A 368 -0.53 0.48 6.47
CA GLY A 368 0.27 1.34 5.58
C GLY A 368 1.74 1.48 5.99
N SER A 369 2.01 1.60 7.29
CA SER A 369 3.38 1.69 7.83
C SER A 369 4.25 0.47 7.57
N TRP A 370 3.68 -0.73 7.35
CA TRP A 370 4.46 -1.92 7.05
C TRP A 370 5.30 -1.75 5.79
N TRP A 371 4.71 -1.13 4.77
CA TRP A 371 5.37 -0.90 3.48
C TRP A 371 6.68 -0.13 3.65
N ASP A 372 6.74 0.83 4.58
CA ASP A 372 7.95 1.58 4.89
C ASP A 372 8.87 0.87 5.88
N ILE A 373 8.31 0.23 6.92
CA ILE A 373 9.09 -0.47 7.94
C ILE A 373 9.91 -1.61 7.33
N ALA A 374 9.30 -2.43 6.46
CA ALA A 374 9.94 -3.60 5.88
C ALA A 374 11.14 -3.27 4.98
N LYS A 375 11.20 -2.06 4.40
CA LYS A 375 12.31 -1.62 3.54
C LYS A 375 13.67 -1.65 4.26
N VAL A 376 13.69 -1.50 5.60
CA VAL A 376 14.92 -1.54 6.39
C VAL A 376 15.72 -2.83 6.18
N ILE A 377 15.03 -3.95 5.90
CA ILE A 377 15.66 -5.26 5.68
C ILE A 377 16.64 -5.18 4.51
N GLY A 378 16.27 -4.48 3.44
CA GLY A 378 17.08 -4.41 2.21
C GLY A 378 18.48 -3.88 2.42
N ASP A 379 18.58 -2.70 3.02
CA ASP A 379 19.86 -2.05 3.28
C ASP A 379 20.67 -2.79 4.36
N ASP A 380 20.00 -3.29 5.41
CA ASP A 380 20.66 -4.00 6.50
C ASP A 380 21.25 -5.35 6.02
N VAL A 381 20.53 -6.10 5.18
CA VAL A 381 21.02 -7.34 4.56
C VAL A 381 22.20 -7.06 3.64
N LYS A 382 22.14 -5.99 2.83
CA LYS A 382 23.25 -5.58 1.96
C LYS A 382 24.50 -5.20 2.75
N ALA A 383 24.33 -4.58 3.92
CA ALA A 383 25.41 -4.17 4.81
C ALA A 383 25.96 -5.30 5.68
N ALA A 384 25.20 -6.40 5.86
CA ALA A 384 25.63 -7.51 6.69
C ALA A 384 26.93 -8.16 6.18
N THR A 385 27.82 -8.51 7.10
CA THR A 385 29.10 -9.16 6.77
C THR A 385 29.14 -10.65 7.11
N ASP A 386 28.18 -11.11 7.89
CA ASP A 386 28.04 -12.46 8.39
C ASP A 386 26.58 -12.75 8.80
N GLU A 387 26.31 -13.99 9.19
CA GLU A 387 24.98 -14.45 9.61
C GLU A 387 24.44 -13.68 10.83
N ALA A 388 25.32 -13.23 11.75
CA ALA A 388 24.91 -12.41 12.88
C ALA A 388 24.42 -11.02 12.43
N GLY A 389 25.05 -10.45 11.40
CA GLY A 389 24.58 -9.24 10.72
C GLY A 389 23.21 -9.43 10.06
N LEU A 390 22.99 -10.57 9.40
CA LEU A 390 21.69 -10.92 8.81
C LEU A 390 20.61 -11.06 9.88
N GLN A 391 20.89 -11.76 10.98
CA GLN A 391 19.95 -11.86 12.10
C GLN A 391 19.63 -10.48 12.69
N LYS A 392 20.64 -9.60 12.80
CA LYS A 392 20.43 -8.23 13.28
C LYS A 392 19.52 -7.40 12.36
N ALA A 393 19.56 -7.62 11.04
CA ALA A 393 18.63 -6.99 10.09
C ALA A 393 17.17 -7.37 10.42
N LEU A 394 16.93 -8.66 10.68
CA LEU A 394 15.62 -9.17 11.08
C LEU A 394 15.18 -8.65 12.46
N ASP A 395 16.10 -8.57 13.41
CA ASP A 395 15.83 -8.01 14.74
C ASP A 395 15.44 -6.52 14.66
N ASN A 396 16.14 -5.73 13.85
CA ASN A 396 15.82 -4.31 13.62
C ASN A 396 14.43 -4.13 13.01
N TYR A 397 14.10 -4.94 12.00
CA TYR A 397 12.76 -4.98 11.43
C TYR A 397 11.70 -5.36 12.48
N TYR A 398 11.93 -6.44 13.23
CA TYR A 398 11.00 -6.93 14.25
C TYR A 398 10.74 -5.88 15.33
N ASP A 399 11.77 -5.17 15.78
CA ASP A 399 11.62 -4.10 16.75
C ASP A 399 10.70 -2.98 16.22
N LYS A 400 10.85 -2.59 14.95
CA LYS A 400 9.98 -1.58 14.31
C LYS A 400 8.53 -2.04 14.18
N ILE A 401 8.29 -3.27 13.71
CA ILE A 401 6.93 -3.83 13.62
C ILE A 401 6.30 -4.00 15.00
N SER A 402 7.06 -4.52 15.95
CA SER A 402 6.57 -4.68 17.31
C SER A 402 6.17 -3.33 17.93
N ASN A 403 6.86 -2.25 17.59
CA ASN A 403 6.50 -0.91 18.07
C ASN A 403 5.18 -0.39 17.48
N LEU A 404 4.76 -0.88 16.30
CA LEU A 404 3.48 -0.51 15.69
C LEU A 404 2.28 -0.99 16.53
N PHE A 405 2.39 -2.17 17.17
CA PHE A 405 1.33 -2.79 17.98
C PHE A 405 1.56 -2.68 19.49
N LYS A 406 2.71 -2.19 19.94
CA LYS A 406 2.96 -1.79 21.33
C LYS A 406 2.29 -0.45 21.69
N LEU A 407 1.20 -0.11 21.01
CA LEU A 407 0.25 0.93 21.44
C LEU A 407 -0.44 0.45 22.72
N ASP A 408 0.28 0.52 23.83
CA ASP A 408 -0.36 0.57 25.13
C ASP A 408 -1.19 1.85 25.15
N THR A 409 -2.51 1.72 25.07
CA THR A 409 -3.45 2.85 25.18
C THR A 409 -3.38 3.55 26.54
N SER A 410 -2.52 3.09 27.46
CA SER A 410 -2.16 3.76 28.71
C SER A 410 -0.79 4.46 28.70
N ALA A 411 -0.02 4.37 27.60
CA ALA A 411 1.25 5.07 27.46
C ALA A 411 1.05 6.58 27.26
N LEU A 412 2.02 7.37 27.70
CA LEU A 412 2.07 8.82 27.47
C LEU A 412 3.08 9.15 26.37
N LEU A 413 2.80 10.20 25.61
CA LEU A 413 3.58 10.69 24.48
C LEU A 413 4.12 12.08 24.80
N PHE A 414 5.41 12.31 24.62
CA PHE A 414 5.98 13.66 24.52
C PHE A 414 5.94 14.11 23.06
N VAL A 415 5.13 15.13 22.77
CA VAL A 415 5.11 15.80 21.45
C VAL A 415 6.02 17.01 21.54
N GLY A 416 7.20 16.90 20.94
CA GLY A 416 8.16 17.99 20.83
C GLY A 416 7.78 18.95 19.71
N ALA A 417 8.07 20.23 19.91
CA ALA A 417 8.24 21.17 18.84
C ALA A 417 9.58 21.85 19.08
N TRP A 418 10.55 21.61 18.22
CA TRP A 418 11.85 22.26 18.37
C TRP A 418 11.87 23.63 17.68
N ASN A 419 10.91 23.94 16.79
CA ASN A 419 10.89 25.18 15.99
C ASN A 419 9.52 25.90 15.97
N GLY A 420 8.84 25.99 17.12
CA GLY A 420 7.60 26.77 17.28
C GLY A 420 6.60 26.14 18.23
N TRP A 421 5.42 26.75 18.37
CA TRP A 421 4.35 26.24 19.26
C TRP A 421 3.45 25.18 18.61
N ASN A 422 3.74 24.77 17.38
CA ASN A 422 2.87 23.89 16.60
C ASN A 422 3.24 22.41 16.81
N ASN A 423 2.59 21.76 17.77
CA ASN A 423 2.77 20.35 18.13
C ASN A 423 2.08 19.39 17.13
N ALA A 424 2.23 19.65 15.83
CA ALA A 424 1.46 19.02 14.74
C ALA A 424 2.30 18.15 13.79
N ASP A 425 3.60 17.98 14.08
CA ASP A 425 4.48 17.14 13.28
C ASP A 425 4.76 15.82 14.02
N ASP A 426 4.48 14.70 13.36
CA ASP A 426 4.68 13.35 13.92
C ASP A 426 6.18 13.01 14.04
N THR A 427 7.06 13.81 13.41
CA THR A 427 8.52 13.59 13.37
C THR A 427 9.21 13.74 14.72
N ASP A 428 8.65 14.52 15.65
CA ASP A 428 9.23 14.82 16.96
C ASP A 428 8.38 14.24 18.12
N THR A 429 7.85 13.04 17.90
CA THR A 429 7.05 12.30 18.88
C THR A 429 7.91 11.26 19.61
N TYR A 430 7.89 11.29 20.94
CA TYR A 430 8.68 10.38 21.77
C TYR A 430 7.81 9.68 22.81
N TYR A 431 7.99 8.37 22.95
CA TYR A 431 7.19 7.54 23.83
C TYR A 431 7.91 7.22 25.14
N PHE A 432 7.17 7.22 26.24
CA PHE A 432 7.69 6.77 27.53
C PHE A 432 7.80 5.23 27.55
N LYS A 433 8.95 4.72 27.97
CA LYS A 433 9.20 3.29 28.22
C LYS A 433 9.37 3.08 29.72
N ASN A 434 8.52 2.25 30.34
CA ASN A 434 8.53 2.02 31.79
C ASN A 434 8.47 3.33 32.61
N ASN A 435 7.60 4.26 32.19
CA ASN A 435 7.48 5.61 32.75
C ASN A 435 8.72 6.51 32.60
N THR A 436 9.70 6.15 31.78
CA THR A 436 10.92 6.94 31.56
C THR A 436 11.10 7.25 30.07
N LEU A 437 11.57 8.46 29.78
CA LEU A 437 11.91 8.93 28.45
C LEU A 437 13.26 9.67 28.52
N THR A 438 14.16 9.39 27.58
CA THR A 438 15.40 10.16 27.42
C THR A 438 15.33 10.96 26.12
N LEU A 439 15.56 12.26 26.21
CA LEU A 439 15.55 13.20 25.09
C LEU A 439 16.93 13.81 24.91
N ASP A 440 17.33 13.98 23.65
CA ASP A 440 18.42 14.90 23.30
C ASP A 440 17.78 16.19 22.78
N VAL A 441 17.85 17.25 23.58
CA VAL A 441 17.21 18.53 23.30
C VAL A 441 18.18 19.41 22.50
N PRO A 442 17.88 19.70 21.22
CA PRO A 442 18.76 20.50 20.37
C PRO A 442 18.72 21.98 20.75
N GLU A 443 19.74 22.74 20.37
CA GLU A 443 19.72 24.21 20.47
C GLU A 443 18.69 24.77 19.47
N SER A 444 17.68 25.47 19.98
CA SER A 444 16.63 26.04 19.13
C SER A 444 15.86 27.21 19.77
N ASP A 445 15.09 27.94 18.95
CA ASP A 445 14.22 29.05 19.36
C ASP A 445 13.14 28.60 20.36
N TYR A 446 12.65 27.36 20.23
CA TYR A 446 11.72 26.74 21.17
C TYR A 446 12.18 25.32 21.49
N MET A 447 12.63 25.09 22.72
CA MET A 447 13.13 23.78 23.15
C MET A 447 12.08 23.09 24.03
N GLY A 448 10.94 22.69 23.47
CA GLY A 448 9.85 22.24 24.32
C GLY A 448 8.83 21.34 23.67
N GLY A 449 7.89 20.88 24.48
CA GLY A 449 6.83 19.98 24.06
C GLY A 449 5.84 19.71 25.18
N ARG A 450 4.93 18.77 24.95
CA ARG A 450 3.89 18.41 25.93
C ARG A 450 3.76 16.90 26.06
N ILE A 451 3.41 16.46 27.26
CA ILE A 451 3.12 15.05 27.54
C ILE A 451 1.61 14.86 27.45
N VAL A 452 1.12 13.99 26.56
CA VAL A 452 -0.30 13.75 26.25
C VAL A 452 -0.61 12.28 26.08
N ASN A 453 -1.88 11.90 26.10
CA ASN A 453 -2.30 10.56 25.69
C ASN A 453 -2.22 10.43 24.15
N PRO A 454 -1.76 9.29 23.61
CA PRO A 454 -1.79 8.99 22.18
C PRO A 454 -3.21 9.14 21.61
N GLY A 455 -3.33 9.75 20.43
CA GLY A 455 -4.63 9.94 19.75
C GLY A 455 -5.45 11.15 20.20
N ASP A 456 -5.12 11.77 21.34
CA ASP A 456 -5.89 12.90 21.92
C ASP A 456 -5.15 14.25 21.85
N TRP A 457 -3.98 14.34 21.21
CA TRP A 457 -3.13 15.55 21.25
C TRP A 457 -3.83 16.82 20.73
N GLY A 458 -4.83 16.71 19.85
CA GLY A 458 -5.62 17.87 19.41
C GLY A 458 -6.49 18.50 20.51
N THR A 459 -6.73 17.78 21.62
CA THR A 459 -7.64 18.20 22.70
C THR A 459 -7.06 18.03 24.11
N ASP A 460 -6.02 17.22 24.27
CA ASP A 460 -5.33 16.99 25.52
C ASP A 460 -4.41 18.18 25.82
N LYS A 461 -4.67 18.85 26.95
CA LYS A 461 -3.90 19.99 27.44
C LYS A 461 -2.63 19.59 28.17
N GLY A 462 -2.30 18.30 28.14
CA GLY A 462 -1.11 17.72 28.72
C GLY A 462 -1.16 17.56 30.23
N PHE A 463 -0.28 16.68 30.73
CA PHE A 463 -0.14 16.37 32.15
C PHE A 463 0.59 17.51 32.88
N ALA A 464 0.02 17.99 33.99
CA ALA A 464 0.58 19.12 34.73
C ALA A 464 1.51 18.71 35.89
N GLN A 465 2.56 19.53 36.04
CA GLN A 465 3.55 19.67 37.12
C GLN A 465 4.80 18.80 37.05
N VAL A 466 5.84 19.41 36.47
CA VAL A 466 7.23 19.09 36.80
C VAL A 466 7.46 19.37 38.28
N THR A 467 7.68 18.33 39.07
CA THR A 467 7.88 18.40 40.53
C THR A 467 9.35 18.42 40.92
N VAL A 468 10.20 17.75 40.13
CA VAL A 468 11.67 17.71 40.29
C VAL A 468 12.30 18.17 38.98
N GLY A 469 13.33 19.01 39.05
CA GLY A 469 13.98 19.59 37.87
C GLY A 469 13.28 20.86 37.35
N LYS A 470 12.55 21.60 38.19
CA LYS A 470 11.86 22.85 37.81
C LYS A 470 12.82 23.92 37.31
N GLU A 471 14.05 23.91 37.81
CA GLU A 471 15.14 24.79 37.40
C GLU A 471 15.66 24.48 35.98
N LEU A 472 15.35 23.31 35.43
CA LEU A 472 15.76 22.90 34.09
C LEU A 472 14.78 23.35 33.00
N ILE A 473 13.65 23.95 33.39
CA ILE A 473 12.60 24.40 32.48
C ILE A 473 12.30 25.89 32.68
N LYS A 474 11.75 26.54 31.65
CA LYS A 474 11.31 27.94 31.70
C LYS A 474 9.93 28.02 32.36
N ASP A 475 9.77 28.98 33.27
CA ASP A 475 8.45 29.34 33.81
C ASP A 475 7.70 30.18 32.78
N LEU A 476 6.66 29.61 32.19
CA LEU A 476 5.83 30.23 31.17
C LEU A 476 4.61 30.97 31.75
N GLY A 477 4.36 30.89 33.06
CA GLY A 477 3.27 31.61 33.72
C GLY A 477 1.90 31.45 33.06
N ALA A 478 1.20 32.57 32.84
CA ALA A 478 -0.14 32.60 32.25
C ALA A 478 -0.16 32.28 30.74
N ASP A 479 1.00 32.23 30.08
CA ASP A 479 1.14 32.00 28.64
C ASP A 479 1.29 30.50 28.29
N ASN A 480 0.95 29.59 29.22
CA ASN A 480 1.04 28.14 29.02
C ASN A 480 -0.32 27.41 29.14
N PRO A 481 -1.24 27.58 28.17
CA PRO A 481 -2.57 26.99 28.24
C PRO A 481 -2.61 25.46 28.13
N ASP A 482 -1.53 24.85 27.61
CA ASP A 482 -1.44 23.42 27.24
C ASP A 482 -0.28 22.69 27.96
N ASN A 483 0.09 23.16 29.16
CA ASN A 483 1.08 22.55 30.05
C ASN A 483 2.41 22.15 29.38
N ASN A 484 2.88 22.95 28.42
CA ASN A 484 4.14 22.70 27.73
C ASN A 484 5.32 22.75 28.71
N ILE A 485 6.26 21.85 28.49
CA ILE A 485 7.57 21.76 29.14
C ILE A 485 8.56 22.38 28.17
N VAL A 486 9.19 23.50 28.57
CA VAL A 486 10.20 24.17 27.74
C VAL A 486 11.52 24.15 28.48
N PHE A 487 12.50 23.45 27.95
CA PHE A 487 13.84 23.35 28.52
C PHE A 487 14.55 24.70 28.50
N ALA A 488 15.30 24.98 29.57
CA ALA A 488 16.03 26.23 29.73
C ALA A 488 17.25 26.32 28.79
N GLU A 489 17.84 25.17 28.43
CA GLU A 489 19.07 25.04 27.64
C GLU A 489 19.05 23.68 26.89
N PRO A 490 19.87 23.52 25.83
CA PRO A 490 20.02 22.23 25.15
C PRO A 490 20.77 21.20 25.99
N GLY A 491 20.61 19.92 25.62
CA GLY A 491 21.34 18.81 26.21
C GLY A 491 20.51 17.54 26.36
N ASN A 492 21.10 16.54 27.02
CA ASN A 492 20.45 15.25 27.22
C ASN A 492 19.67 15.24 28.54
N TYR A 493 18.39 14.89 28.49
CA TYR A 493 17.49 14.89 29.64
C TYR A 493 16.82 13.54 29.80
N THR A 494 16.63 13.13 31.05
CA THR A 494 15.74 12.01 31.40
C THR A 494 14.49 12.55 32.09
N ILE A 495 13.33 12.22 31.55
CA ILE A 495 12.02 12.51 32.10
C ILE A 495 11.46 11.21 32.69
N THR A 496 10.95 11.25 33.92
CA THR A 496 10.29 10.12 34.58
C THR A 496 8.93 10.51 35.12
N LEU A 497 7.93 9.64 34.93
CA LEU A 497 6.55 9.84 35.38
C LEU A 497 6.26 9.01 36.63
N ASN A 498 5.88 9.69 37.71
CA ASN A 498 5.51 9.07 38.98
C ASN A 498 4.03 9.37 39.27
N GLY A 499 3.12 8.61 38.66
CA GLY A 499 1.70 8.95 38.70
C GLY A 499 1.43 10.19 37.85
N ALA A 500 0.96 11.28 38.47
CA ALA A 500 0.74 12.56 37.79
C ALA A 500 1.98 13.50 37.82
N ASP A 501 3.01 13.15 38.60
CA ASP A 501 4.19 13.99 38.82
C ASP A 501 5.26 13.73 37.75
N ILE A 502 5.89 14.81 37.24
CA ILE A 502 6.96 14.74 36.24
C ILE A 502 8.29 15.08 36.90
N ASN A 503 9.27 14.18 36.77
CA ASN A 503 10.64 14.40 37.22
C ASN A 503 11.57 14.55 36.03
N ILE A 504 12.34 15.64 35.99
CA ILE A 504 13.32 15.89 34.93
C ILE A 504 14.71 15.95 35.56
N ILE A 505 15.65 15.22 34.96
CA ILE A 505 17.08 15.33 35.25
C ILE A 505 17.82 15.64 33.95
N LYS A 506 18.88 16.44 34.04
CA LYS A 506 19.85 16.60 32.96
C LYS A 506 20.97 15.58 33.17
N ASN A 507 21.28 14.79 32.14
CA ASN A 507 22.26 13.70 32.20
C ASN A 507 23.70 14.19 32.00
#